data_AF-A0A430FC94-F1
#
_entry.id   AF-A0A430FC94-F1
#
_cell.length_a   1.000
_cell.length_b   1.000
_cell.length_c   1.000
_cell.angle_alpha   90.00
_cell.angle_beta   90.00
_cell.angle_gamma   90.00
#
_symmetry.space_group_name_H-M   'P 1'
#
loop_
_entity.id
_entity.type
_entity.pdbx_description
1 polymer ?
#
loop_
_entity_poly.entity_id
_entity_poly.type
_entity_poly.pdbx_seq_one_letter_code
_entity_poly.pdbx_strand_id
1 'polypeptide(L)'
;MLDECAHLPCVLIPGIPGSNLGKETSLAKKQYPLRVDPELWAAAERWASDELRSVNGQMEFIIRDSLKRAGRLPKDLPPTRTNSRH
;
A
#
# COMPACT_ATOMS: atom_id res chain seq x y z
N MET A 1 26.92 23.10 -4.54
CA MET A 1 25.72 23.62 -3.88
C MET A 1 25.23 22.53 -2.95
N LEU A 2 25.98 22.35 -1.86
CA LEU A 2 25.70 21.38 -0.79
C LEU A 2 24.90 22.11 0.28
N ASP A 3 24.19 21.33 1.09
CA ASP A 3 23.50 21.69 2.33
C ASP A 3 22.18 22.47 2.23
N GLU A 4 21.07 21.73 2.29
CA GLU A 4 20.01 22.12 3.23
C GLU A 4 19.62 20.89 4.08
N CYS A 5 20.39 20.74 5.14
CA CYS A 5 20.19 19.83 6.24
C CYS A 5 18.88 20.11 6.98
N ALA A 6 18.09 19.04 7.17
CA ALA A 6 17.31 18.72 8.36
C ALA A 6 16.68 19.87 9.16
N HIS A 7 15.39 20.10 8.94
CA HIS A 7 14.53 20.79 9.92
C HIS A 7 13.21 20.06 10.15
N LEU A 8 13.30 18.81 10.60
CA LEU A 8 12.18 18.17 11.29
C LEU A 8 12.42 18.28 12.80
N PRO A 9 11.71 19.17 13.52
CA PRO A 9 11.77 19.17 14.96
C PRO A 9 11.09 17.89 15.48
N CYS A 10 11.86 17.18 16.29
CA CYS A 10 11.44 16.07 17.10
C CYS A 10 10.32 16.53 18.07
N VAL A 11 9.06 16.41 17.65
CA VAL A 11 7.92 16.47 18.57
C VAL A 11 7.54 15.04 18.92
N LEU A 12 8.12 14.61 20.03
CA LEU A 12 7.59 13.62 20.95
C LEU A 12 6.10 13.89 21.19
N ILE A 13 5.20 13.06 20.66
CA ILE A 13 3.80 13.01 21.09
C ILE A 13 3.71 11.91 22.16
N PRO A 14 3.63 12.25 23.47
CA PRO A 14 3.36 11.27 24.49
C PRO A 14 1.85 10.95 24.49
N GLY A 15 1.50 9.67 24.37
CA GLY A 15 0.16 9.18 24.71
C GLY A 15 -0.81 9.00 23.55
N ILE A 16 -0.55 8.03 22.66
CA ILE A 16 -1.64 7.40 21.90
C ILE A 16 -2.04 6.12 22.65
N PRO A 17 -3.13 6.11 23.44
CA PRO A 17 -3.66 4.88 23.99
C PRO A 17 -4.13 4.00 22.82
N GLY A 18 -3.91 2.70 22.92
CA GLY A 18 -4.25 1.72 21.88
C GLY A 18 -5.66 1.93 21.33
N SER A 19 -5.74 2.52 20.14
CA SER A 19 -6.99 2.69 19.42
C SER A 19 -7.19 1.48 18.51
N ASN A 20 -8.23 0.72 18.81
CA ASN A 20 -8.84 -0.25 17.92
C ASN A 20 -9.03 0.39 16.54
N LEU A 21 -8.21 0.00 15.56
CA LEU A 21 -8.29 0.52 14.19
C LEU A 21 -9.45 -0.15 13.43
N GLY A 22 -10.66 0.15 13.89
CA GLY A 22 -11.88 -0.05 13.14
C GLY A 22 -12.00 1.05 12.08
N LYS A 23 -11.73 0.67 10.83
CA LYS A 23 -12.34 1.24 9.60
C LYS A 23 -12.27 2.76 9.43
N GLU A 24 -11.14 3.25 8.93
CA GLU A 24 -11.12 4.51 8.18
C GLU A 24 -11.14 4.23 6.67
N THR A 25 -12.28 4.52 6.07
CA THR A 25 -12.62 4.23 4.69
C THR A 25 -12.17 5.33 3.74
N SER A 26 -11.41 4.92 2.72
CA SER A 26 -11.42 5.43 1.34
C SER A 26 -10.61 6.65 0.89
N LEU A 27 -9.85 7.36 1.74
CA LEU A 27 -8.97 8.45 1.25
C LEU A 27 -7.50 8.43 1.74
N ALA A 28 -7.16 7.63 2.75
CA ALA A 28 -5.77 7.50 3.22
C ALA A 28 -5.13 6.21 2.69
N LYS A 29 -4.94 6.11 1.36
CA LYS A 29 -4.03 5.08 0.83
C LYS A 29 -2.63 5.47 1.29
N LYS A 30 -2.04 4.67 2.18
CA LYS A 30 -0.67 4.91 2.65
C LYS A 30 0.28 4.77 1.46
N GLN A 31 0.75 5.90 0.94
CA GLN A 31 1.74 5.94 -0.13
C GLN A 31 3.11 5.76 0.51
N TYR A 32 3.73 4.62 0.25
CA TYR A 32 5.07 4.31 0.69
C TYR A 32 5.96 4.12 -0.54
N PRO A 33 7.14 4.75 -0.62
CA PRO A 33 8.06 4.51 -1.72
C PRO A 33 8.53 3.06 -1.66
N LEU A 34 8.08 2.26 -2.62
CA LEU A 34 8.47 0.86 -2.73
C LEU A 34 9.82 0.78 -3.48
N ARG A 35 10.84 0.24 -2.82
CA ARG A 35 12.12 -0.05 -3.46
C ARG A 35 12.01 -1.42 -4.14
N VAL A 36 11.80 -1.42 -5.46
CA VAL A 36 11.71 -2.63 -6.29
C VAL A 36 12.81 -2.59 -7.33
N ASP A 37 13.31 -3.76 -7.69
CA ASP A 37 14.16 -3.94 -8.86
C ASP A 37 13.42 -3.50 -10.15
N PRO A 38 14.04 -2.72 -11.05
CA PRO A 38 13.39 -2.24 -12.27
C PRO A 38 12.98 -3.36 -13.24
N GLU A 39 13.71 -4.48 -13.30
CA GLU A 39 13.36 -5.61 -14.17
C GLU A 39 12.10 -6.32 -13.63
N LEU A 40 12.01 -6.46 -12.31
CA LEU A 40 10.84 -7.02 -11.66
C LEU A 40 9.61 -6.12 -11.85
N TRP A 41 9.80 -4.80 -11.78
CA TRP A 41 8.72 -3.84 -12.04
C TRP A 41 8.21 -3.95 -13.49
N ALA A 42 9.11 -4.08 -14.46
CA ALA A 42 8.73 -4.25 -15.87
C ALA A 42 7.96 -5.57 -16.10
N ALA A 43 8.33 -6.66 -15.42
CA ALA A 43 7.59 -7.91 -15.47
C ALA A 43 6.18 -7.77 -14.88
N ALA A 44 6.04 -7.08 -13.76
CA ALA A 44 4.74 -6.81 -13.14
C ALA A 44 3.84 -5.93 -14.02
N GLU A 45 4.42 -4.95 -14.72
CA GLU A 45 3.70 -4.07 -15.65
C GLU A 45 3.17 -4.84 -16.87
N ARG A 46 3.97 -5.75 -17.43
CA ARG A 46 3.52 -6.64 -18.52
C ARG A 46 2.37 -7.52 -18.08
N TRP A 47 2.49 -8.18 -16.93
CA TRP A 47 1.43 -9.04 -16.40
C TRP A 47 0.14 -8.25 -16.12
N ALA A 48 0.25 -7.05 -15.55
CA ALA A 48 -0.90 -6.18 -15.34
C ALA A 48 -1.58 -5.78 -16.66
N SER A 49 -0.79 -5.52 -17.71
CA SER A 49 -1.28 -5.21 -19.05
C SER A 49 -2.02 -6.39 -19.67
N ASP A 50 -1.49 -7.61 -19.51
CA ASP A 50 -2.12 -8.84 -20.00
C ASP A 50 -3.49 -9.10 -19.33
N GLU A 51 -3.63 -8.75 -18.04
CA GLU A 51 -4.89 -8.87 -17.29
C GLU A 51 -5.82 -7.64 -17.40
N LEU A 52 -5.48 -6.64 -18.23
CA LEU A 52 -6.21 -5.37 -18.35
C LEU A 52 -6.42 -4.68 -16.98
N ARG A 53 -5.42 -4.74 -16.11
CA ARG A 53 -5.44 -4.17 -14.75
C ARG A 53 -4.38 -3.07 -14.62
N SER A 54 -4.65 -2.08 -13.78
CA SER A 54 -3.58 -1.17 -13.36
C SER A 54 -2.50 -1.92 -12.58
N VAL A 55 -1.24 -1.52 -12.74
CA VAL A 55 -0.10 -2.11 -12.00
C VAL A 55 -0.32 -2.05 -10.49
N ASN A 56 -0.88 -0.95 -9.97
CA ASN A 56 -1.18 -0.82 -8.55
C ASN A 56 -2.28 -1.79 -8.08
N GLY A 57 -3.30 -2.03 -8.92
CA GLY A 57 -4.31 -3.05 -8.65
C GLY A 57 -3.74 -4.46 -8.69
N GLN A 58 -2.80 -4.72 -9.61
CA GLN A 58 -2.10 -6.01 -9.71
C GLN A 58 -1.26 -6.29 -8.46
N MET A 59 -0.51 -5.29 -8.00
CA MET A 59 0.30 -5.40 -6.78
C MET A 59 -0.56 -5.67 -5.53
N GLU A 60 -1.71 -4.99 -5.40
CA GLU A 60 -2.61 -5.25 -4.27
C GLU A 60 -3.19 -6.68 -4.31
N PHE A 61 -3.54 -7.17 -5.50
CA PHE A 61 -4.01 -8.54 -5.67
C PHE A 61 -2.94 -9.56 -5.26
N ILE A 62 -1.71 -9.41 -5.74
CA ILE A 62 -0.59 -10.31 -5.41
C ILE A 62 -0.32 -10.31 -3.91
N ILE A 63 -0.29 -9.14 -3.26
CA ILE A 63 -0.07 -9.02 -1.82
C ILE A 63 -1.20 -9.71 -1.05
N ARG A 64 -2.46 -9.47 -1.43
CA ARG A 64 -3.63 -10.07 -0.78
C ARG A 64 -3.63 -11.60 -0.94
N ASP A 65 -3.32 -12.10 -2.13
CA ASP A 65 -3.21 -13.53 -2.41
C ASP A 65 -2.08 -14.17 -1.63
N SER A 66 -0.91 -13.53 -1.58
CA SER A 66 0.25 -14.00 -0.80
C SER A 66 -0.06 -14.06 0.69
N LEU A 67 -0.73 -13.04 1.24
CA LEU A 67 -1.17 -13.02 2.65
C LEU A 67 -2.22 -14.09 2.94
N LYS A 68 -3.13 -14.35 2.00
CA LYS A 68 -4.14 -15.40 2.10
C LYS A 68 -3.48 -16.78 2.13
N ARG A 69 -2.53 -17.05 1.23
CA ARG A 69 -1.73 -18.29 1.20
C ARG A 69 -0.91 -18.47 2.47
N ALA A 70 -0.35 -17.39 3.01
CA ALA A 70 0.38 -17.42 4.28
C ALA A 70 -0.53 -17.56 5.52
N GLY A 71 -1.87 -17.52 5.37
CA GLY A 71 -2.81 -17.55 6.49
C GLY A 71 -2.77 -16.30 7.38
N ARG A 72 -2.15 -15.21 6.91
CA ARG A 72 -1.94 -13.95 7.65
C ARG A 72 -2.95 -12.87 7.28
N LEU A 73 -3.90 -13.18 6.41
CA LEU A 73 -4.91 -12.23 5.99
C LEU A 73 -5.85 -11.93 7.18
N PRO A 74 -6.01 -10.65 7.58
CA PRO A 74 -6.94 -10.28 8.63
C PRO A 74 -8.38 -10.61 8.21
N LYS A 75 -9.17 -11.23 9.09
CA LYS A 75 -10.57 -11.59 8.82
C LYS A 75 -11.47 -10.37 8.58
N ASP A 76 -11.09 -9.22 9.13
CA ASP A 76 -11.85 -7.97 9.04
C ASP A 76 -11.45 -7.08 7.87
N LEU A 77 -10.53 -7.53 7.00
CA LEU A 77 -10.12 -6.74 5.85
C LEU A 77 -11.29 -6.64 4.86
N PRO A 78 -11.86 -5.43 4.61
CA PRO A 78 -12.97 -5.28 3.70
C PRO A 78 -12.59 -5.75 2.29
N PRO A 79 -13.55 -6.25 1.51
CA PRO A 79 -13.30 -6.58 0.11
C PRO A 79 -12.77 -5.34 -0.61
N THR A 80 -11.85 -5.54 -1.56
CA THR A 80 -11.28 -4.47 -2.37
C THR A 80 -12.42 -3.66 -2.97
N ARG A 81 -12.54 -2.37 -2.59
CA ARG A 81 -13.51 -1.47 -3.20
C ARG A 81 -13.00 -1.12 -4.59
N THR A 82 -13.56 -1.75 -5.60
CA THR A 82 -13.37 -1.33 -6.99
C THR A 82 -14.04 0.04 -7.13
N ASN A 83 -13.26 1.12 -7.21
CA ASN A 83 -13.78 2.45 -7.48
C ASN A 83 -14.11 2.54 -8.98
N SER A 84 -15.25 2.00 -9.38
CA SER A 84 -15.85 2.25 -10.71
C SER A 84 -16.46 3.65 -10.72
N ARG A 85 -15.62 4.68 -10.91
CA ARG A 85 -16.11 5.97 -11.41
C ARG A 85 -16.48 5.77 -12.87
N HIS A 86 -17.78 5.82 -13.13
CA HIS A 86 -18.36 5.89 -14.47
C HIS A 86 -18.03 7.24 -15.09
#